data_AF-A0A957MV85-F1
#
_entry.id   AF-A0A957MV85-F1
#
_cell.length_a   1.000
_cell.length_b   1.000
_cell.length_c   1.000
_cell.angle_alpha   90.00
_cell.angle_beta   90.00
_cell.angle_gamma   90.00
#
_symmetry.space_group_name_H-M   'P 1'
#
loop_
_entity.id
_entity.type
_entity.pdbx_description
1 polymer ?
#
loop_
_entity_poly.entity_id
_entity_poly.type
_entity_poly.pdbx_seq_one_letter_code
_entity_poly.pdbx_strand_id
1 'polypeptide(L)'
;VANSTAAQYLADRRIAFANVEAIEGAYDLLERNVVDVVVYDAPVLLYYAHGDGLGRVQVTGDLFELQQYGIAFPAHSTNREPVNRALLEIIEDGTYDRIYDRWFDAAQE
;
A
#
# COMPACT_ATOMS: atom_id res chain seq x y z
N VAL A 1 0.34 -4.61 -10.45
CA VAL A 1 1.69 -5.21 -10.27
C VAL A 1 1.53 -6.71 -10.22
N ALA A 2 2.34 -7.46 -10.96
CA ALA A 2 2.24 -8.92 -10.98
C ALA A 2 2.41 -9.49 -9.56
N ASN A 3 1.63 -10.54 -9.24
CA ASN A 3 1.65 -11.21 -7.92
C ASN A 3 1.25 -10.34 -6.72
N SER A 4 0.58 -9.20 -6.94
CA SER A 4 0.01 -8.40 -5.83
C SER A 4 -1.44 -8.81 -5.52
N THR A 5 -1.90 -8.45 -4.32
CA THR A 5 -3.31 -8.61 -3.94
C THR A 5 -4.24 -7.82 -4.86
N ALA A 6 -3.85 -6.62 -5.29
CA ALA A 6 -4.58 -5.84 -6.27
C ALA A 6 -4.77 -6.56 -7.63
N ALA A 7 -3.74 -7.26 -8.13
CA ALA A 7 -3.86 -8.02 -9.37
C ALA A 7 -4.84 -9.20 -9.20
N GLN A 8 -4.80 -9.89 -8.05
CA GLN A 8 -5.74 -10.95 -7.72
C GLN A 8 -7.18 -10.41 -7.61
N TYR A 9 -7.36 -9.28 -6.93
CA TYR A 9 -8.66 -8.61 -6.77
C TYR A 9 -9.33 -8.31 -8.10
N LEU A 10 -8.56 -7.76 -9.06
CA LEU A 10 -9.04 -7.46 -10.41
C LEU A 10 -9.37 -8.73 -11.20
N ALA A 11 -8.51 -9.76 -11.10
CA ALA A 11 -8.70 -11.04 -11.77
C ALA A 11 -9.97 -11.77 -11.28
N ASP A 12 -10.19 -11.84 -9.97
CA ASP A 12 -11.36 -12.47 -9.36
C ASP A 12 -12.68 -11.82 -9.80
N ARG A 13 -12.63 -10.51 -10.09
CA ARG A 13 -13.76 -9.71 -10.60
C ARG A 13 -13.86 -9.65 -12.11
N ARG A 14 -12.96 -10.33 -12.83
CA ARG A 14 -12.87 -10.34 -14.31
C ARG A 14 -12.76 -8.93 -14.90
N ILE A 15 -12.08 -8.03 -14.19
CA ILE A 15 -11.73 -6.71 -14.70
C ILE A 15 -10.46 -6.89 -15.53
N ALA A 16 -10.42 -6.35 -16.74
CA ALA A 16 -9.21 -6.39 -17.57
C ALA A 16 -8.16 -5.44 -17.00
N PHE A 17 -6.90 -5.87 -16.93
CA PHE A 17 -5.80 -5.05 -16.41
C PHE A 17 -4.48 -5.32 -17.14
N ALA A 18 -3.61 -4.31 -17.15
CA ALA A 18 -2.24 -4.43 -17.63
C ALA A 18 -1.33 -4.94 -16.50
N ASN A 19 -0.55 -5.98 -16.77
CA ASN A 19 0.47 -6.45 -15.84
C ASN A 19 1.76 -5.67 -16.02
N VAL A 20 2.36 -5.30 -14.89
CA VAL A 20 3.68 -4.67 -14.78
C VAL A 20 4.46 -5.38 -13.68
N GLU A 21 5.78 -5.42 -13.79
CA GLU A 21 6.65 -6.07 -12.81
C GLU A 21 6.78 -5.26 -11.53
N ALA A 22 6.78 -3.93 -11.63
CA ALA A 22 6.95 -3.00 -10.51
C ALA A 22 5.88 -1.89 -10.56
N ILE A 23 5.63 -1.24 -9.42
CA ILE A 23 4.56 -0.24 -9.29
C ILE A 23 4.83 1.01 -10.13
N GLU A 24 6.10 1.36 -10.31
CA GLU A 24 6.56 2.48 -11.15
C GLU A 24 6.08 2.32 -12.59
N GLY A 25 6.07 1.09 -13.11
CA GLY A 25 5.53 0.80 -14.43
C GLY A 25 4.03 1.06 -14.54
N ALA A 26 3.26 0.90 -13.45
CA ALA A 26 1.83 1.23 -13.46
C ALA A 26 1.63 2.76 -13.52
N TYR A 27 2.47 3.53 -12.81
CA TYR A 27 2.44 4.99 -12.88
C TYR A 27 2.78 5.49 -14.28
N ASP A 28 3.81 4.94 -14.92
CA ASP A 28 4.17 5.27 -16.30
C ASP A 28 3.02 5.02 -17.28
N LEU A 29 2.28 3.91 -17.13
CA LEU A 29 1.13 3.61 -17.97
C LEU A 29 -0.02 4.59 -17.75
N LEU A 30 -0.25 5.02 -16.51
CA LEU A 30 -1.26 6.02 -16.17
C LEU A 30 -0.91 7.38 -16.77
N GLU A 31 0.31 7.87 -16.57
CA GLU A 31 0.76 9.18 -17.08
C GLU A 31 0.78 9.22 -18.61
N ARG A 32 1.01 8.08 -19.27
CA ARG A 32 0.96 7.95 -20.74
C ARG A 32 -0.44 7.72 -21.29
N ASN A 33 -1.48 7.72 -20.45
CA ASN A 33 -2.87 7.43 -20.82
C ASN A 33 -3.05 6.05 -21.51
N VAL A 34 -2.24 5.06 -21.12
CA VAL A 34 -2.37 3.67 -21.60
C VAL A 34 -3.42 2.92 -20.76
N VAL A 35 -3.57 3.31 -19.49
CA VAL A 35 -4.62 2.81 -18.59
C VAL A 35 -5.39 4.00 -18.02
N ASP A 36 -6.67 3.80 -17.73
CA ASP A 36 -7.52 4.84 -17.15
C ASP A 36 -7.30 5.02 -15.64
N VAL A 37 -6.96 3.92 -14.94
CA VAL A 37 -6.80 3.89 -13.48
C VAL A 37 -5.70 2.92 -13.06
N VAL A 38 -5.08 3.20 -11.92
CA VAL A 38 -4.20 2.27 -11.20
C VAL A 38 -4.90 1.82 -9.93
N VAL A 39 -4.96 0.51 -9.73
CA VAL A 39 -5.48 -0.10 -8.50
C VAL A 39 -4.32 -0.73 -7.75
N TYR A 40 -4.07 -0.23 -6.54
CA TYR A 40 -3.01 -0.69 -5.67
C TYR A 40 -3.25 -0.28 -4.22
N ASP A 41 -2.35 -0.67 -3.33
CA ASP A 41 -2.39 -0.39 -1.90
C ASP A 41 -2.52 1.11 -1.61
N ALA A 42 -3.54 1.50 -0.83
CA ALA A 42 -3.82 2.91 -0.57
C ALA A 42 -2.63 3.69 0.02
N PRO A 43 -1.86 3.18 1.02
CA PRO A 43 -0.70 3.90 1.53
C PRO A 43 0.38 4.18 0.46
N VAL A 44 0.56 3.26 -0.49
CA VAL A 44 1.54 3.39 -1.58
C VAL A 44 1.08 4.44 -2.59
N LEU A 45 -0.21 4.42 -2.94
CA LEU A 45 -0.80 5.39 -3.86
C LEU A 45 -0.81 6.80 -3.26
N LEU A 46 -1.16 6.93 -1.98
CA LEU A 46 -1.12 8.21 -1.26
C LEU A 46 0.30 8.77 -1.23
N TYR A 47 1.29 7.95 -0.84
CA TYR A 47 2.69 8.39 -0.84
C TYR A 47 3.14 8.92 -2.21
N TYR A 48 2.79 8.23 -3.30
CA TYR A 48 3.11 8.69 -4.64
C TYR A 48 2.36 9.99 -5.00
N ALA A 49 1.07 10.08 -4.71
CA ALA A 49 0.26 11.27 -4.99
C ALA A 49 0.73 12.53 -4.25
N HIS A 50 1.29 12.38 -3.05
CA HIS A 50 1.85 13.50 -2.26
C HIS A 50 3.34 13.75 -2.53
N GLY A 51 4.01 12.89 -3.30
CA GLY A 51 5.41 13.00 -3.68
C GLY A 51 5.56 13.21 -5.18
N ASP A 52 6.11 12.20 -5.86
CA ASP A 52 6.46 12.31 -7.28
C ASP A 52 5.24 12.58 -8.17
N GLY A 53 4.06 12.08 -7.83
CA GLY A 53 2.80 12.24 -8.57
C GLY A 53 2.05 13.55 -8.28
N LEU A 54 2.57 14.43 -7.43
CA LEU A 54 1.89 15.64 -6.98
C LEU A 54 1.42 16.51 -8.17
N GLY A 55 0.12 16.84 -8.17
CA GLY A 55 -0.54 17.63 -9.20
C GLY A 55 -0.77 16.92 -10.53
N ARG A 56 -0.39 15.64 -10.66
CA ARG A 56 -0.60 14.82 -11.86
C ARG A 56 -1.57 13.66 -11.66
N VAL A 57 -1.66 13.16 -10.44
CA VAL A 57 -2.58 12.08 -10.07
C VAL A 57 -3.41 12.46 -8.84
N GLN A 58 -4.51 11.76 -8.65
CA GLN A 58 -5.36 11.87 -7.48
C GLN A 58 -5.83 10.47 -7.06
N VAL A 59 -5.73 10.17 -5.76
CA VAL A 59 -6.35 8.97 -5.18
C VAL A 59 -7.83 9.26 -4.95
N THR A 60 -8.70 8.36 -5.41
CA THR A 60 -10.16 8.54 -5.35
C THR A 60 -10.89 7.24 -5.06
N GLY A 61 -12.14 7.37 -4.61
CA GLY A 61 -13.00 6.25 -4.22
C GLY A 61 -12.78 5.79 -2.78
N ASP A 62 -13.70 4.97 -2.30
CA ASP A 62 -13.64 4.38 -0.97
C ASP A 62 -12.65 3.20 -0.94
N LEU A 63 -12.11 2.90 0.24
CA LEU A 63 -11.36 1.68 0.46
C LEU A 63 -12.30 0.48 0.30
N PHE A 64 -12.13 -0.28 -0.77
CA PHE A 64 -13.01 -1.40 -1.13
C PHE A 64 -12.49 -2.77 -0.68
N GLU A 65 -11.22 -2.86 -0.26
CA GLU A 65 -10.64 -4.09 0.30
C GLU A 65 -9.71 -3.75 1.47
N LEU A 66 -10.21 -3.93 2.69
CA LEU A 66 -9.40 -3.70 3.89
C LEU A 66 -8.44 -4.87 4.10
N GLN A 67 -7.15 -4.58 3.99
CA GLN A 67 -6.07 -5.55 4.22
C GLN A 67 -5.22 -5.10 5.40
N GLN A 68 -4.94 -6.02 6.32
CA GLN A 68 -4.03 -5.78 7.43
C GLN A 68 -2.62 -6.25 7.05
N TYR A 69 -1.62 -5.39 7.26
CA TYR A 69 -0.22 -5.76 7.08
C TYR A 69 0.33 -6.47 8.33
N GLY A 70 1.26 -7.39 8.10
CA GLY A 70 1.89 -8.16 9.16
C GLY A 70 3.31 -8.57 8.79
N ILE A 71 4.09 -8.88 9.83
CA ILE A 71 5.45 -9.39 9.69
C ILE A 71 5.36 -10.92 9.61
N ALA A 72 5.70 -11.49 8.44
CA ALA A 72 5.66 -12.92 8.23
C ALA A 72 6.89 -13.62 8.85
N PHE A 73 6.66 -14.72 9.56
CA PHE A 73 7.70 -15.60 10.10
C PHE A 73 7.53 -17.02 9.56
N PRO A 74 8.63 -17.80 9.43
CA PRO A 74 8.52 -19.24 9.24
C PRO A 74 7.69 -19.88 10.36
N ALA A 75 7.04 -20.99 10.03
CA ALA A 75 6.35 -21.79 11.04
C ALA A 75 7.29 -22.14 12.20
N HIS A 76 6.78 -22.04 13.43
CA HIS A 76 7.53 -22.29 14.67
C HIS A 76 8.74 -21.36 14.94
N SER A 77 8.80 -20.19 14.30
CA SER A 77 9.85 -19.20 14.61
C SER A 77 9.80 -18.75 16.07
N THR A 78 10.95 -18.80 16.75
CA THR A 78 11.14 -18.28 18.10
C THR A 78 11.12 -16.75 18.15
N ASN A 79 11.22 -16.07 17.00
CA ASN A 79 11.23 -14.60 16.92
C ASN A 79 9.83 -13.98 16.91
N ARG A 80 8.80 -14.78 16.62
CA ARG A 80 7.42 -14.28 16.54
C ARG A 80 6.97 -13.65 17.86
N GLU A 81 7.22 -14.31 18.98
CA GLU A 81 6.79 -13.82 20.29
C GLU A 81 7.56 -12.56 20.74
N PRO A 82 8.91 -12.50 20.69
CA PRO A 82 9.64 -11.28 21.02
C PRO A 82 9.25 -10.07 20.15
N VAL A 83 9.07 -10.27 18.83
CA VAL A 83 8.71 -9.18 17.92
C VAL A 83 7.29 -8.68 18.21
N ASN A 84 6.34 -9.57 18.49
CA ASN A 84 5.00 -9.17 18.87
C ASN A 84 4.97 -8.37 20.18
N ARG A 85 5.77 -8.75 21.19
CA ARG A 85 5.89 -7.97 22.43
C ARG A 85 6.46 -6.58 22.17
N ALA A 86 7.55 -6.49 21.42
CA ALA A 86 8.15 -5.20 21.06
C ALA A 86 7.18 -4.31 20.27
N LEU A 87 6.39 -4.92 19.37
CA LEU A 87 5.34 -4.19 18.63
C LEU A 87 4.26 -3.65 19.58
N LEU A 88 3.83 -4.42 20.58
CA LEU A 88 2.89 -3.95 21.59
C LEU A 88 3.47 -2.83 22.44
N GLU A 89 4.73 -2.95 22.87
CA GLU A 89 5.43 -1.93 23.66
C GLU A 89 5.48 -0.58 22.92
N ILE A 90 5.81 -0.56 21.62
CA ILE A 90 5.84 0.68 20.83
C ILE A 90 4.45 1.25 20.53
N ILE A 91 3.41 0.41 20.55
CA ILE A 91 2.03 0.88 20.43
C ILE A 91 1.61 1.54 21.75
N GLU A 92 1.89 0.89 22.89
CA GLU A 92 1.52 1.38 24.21
C GLU A 92 2.23 2.68 24.60
N ASP A 93 3.49 2.88 24.17
CA ASP A 93 4.26 4.09 24.46
C ASP A 93 4.08 5.24 23.44
N GLY A 94 3.18 5.05 22.47
CA GLY A 94 2.88 6.01 21.40
C GLY A 94 3.99 6.20 20.38
N THR A 95 5.04 5.38 20.37
CA THR A 95 6.07 5.39 19.31
C THR A 95 5.46 5.02 17.97
N TYR A 96 4.53 4.07 17.94
CA TYR A 96 3.81 3.67 16.74
C TYR A 96 3.08 4.86 16.12
N ASP A 97 2.31 5.61 16.92
CA ASP A 97 1.56 6.78 16.46
C ASP A 97 2.52 7.84 15.88
N ARG A 98 3.63 8.14 16.57
CA ARG A 98 4.64 9.08 16.04
C ARG A 98 5.24 8.65 14.70
N ILE A 99 5.41 7.35 14.48
CA ILE A 99 5.87 6.82 13.20
C ILE A 99 4.76 6.98 12.16
N TYR A 100 3.53 6.62 12.50
CA TYR A 100 2.38 6.75 11.62
C TYR A 100 2.19 8.20 11.16
N ASP A 101 2.13 9.14 12.09
CA ASP A 101 1.92 10.57 11.80
C ASP A 101 3.03 11.12 10.89
N ARG A 102 4.28 10.73 11.14
CA ARG A 102 5.43 11.16 10.33
C ARG A 102 5.28 10.78 8.86
N TRP A 103 4.67 9.63 8.55
CA TRP A 103 4.58 9.12 7.19
C TRP A 103 3.23 9.39 6.53
N PHE A 104 2.15 9.58 7.31
CA PHE A 104 0.78 9.62 6.79
C PHE A 104 -0.02 10.88 7.16
N ASP A 105 0.32 11.63 8.21
CA ASP A 105 -0.41 12.86 8.56
C ASP A 105 0.03 14.07 7.73
N ALA A 106 1.27 14.09 7.23
CA ALA A 106 1.73 15.12 6.28
C ALA A 106 1.02 15.04 4.90
N ALA A 107 0.19 14.01 4.68
CA ALA A 107 -0.58 13.78 3.45
C ALA A 107 -2.04 14.25 3.54
N GLN A 108 -2.44 14.97 4.59
CA GLN A 108 -3.84 15.40 4.83
C GLN A 108 -4.10 16.91 4.66
N GLU A 109 -3.26 17.65 3.92
CA GLU A 109 -3.54 19.05 3.51
C GLU A 109 -3.79 19.22 2.01
#